data_AF-A0AAE5CNM6-F1
#
_entry.id   AF-A0AAE5CNM6-F1
#
_cell.length_a   1.000
_cell.length_b   1.000
_cell.length_c   1.000
_cell.angle_alpha   90.00
_cell.angle_beta   90.00
_cell.angle_gamma   90.00
#
_symmetry.space_group_name_H-M   'P 1'
#
loop_
_entity.id
_entity.type
_entity.pdbx_description
1 polymer ?
#
loop_
_entity_poly.entity_id
_entity_poly.type
_entity_poly.pdbx_seq_one_letter_code
_entity_poly.pdbx_strand_id
1 'polypeptide(L)' 'MKTRPRRSEVPAHLTWNLDDLFPSEEAWERGMAEVVDYIPKVTQYKGRLGEGPKVLLQCIEELENLQLKFMR' A
#
# COMPACT_ATOMS: atom_id res chain seq x y z
N MET A 1 22.22 -16.53 32.63
CA MET A 1 21.16 -16.31 31.60
C MET A 1 21.52 -15.02 30.86
N LYS A 2 21.70 -15.04 29.52
CA LYS A 2 22.04 -13.83 28.77
C LYS A 2 20.76 -13.04 28.44
N THR A 3 20.72 -11.78 28.84
CA THR A 3 19.63 -10.86 28.51
C THR A 3 19.69 -10.49 27.03
N ARG A 4 18.55 -10.58 26.32
CA ARG A 4 18.44 -10.16 24.92
C ARG A 4 17.98 -8.70 24.87
N PRO A 5 18.53 -7.87 23.97
CA PRO A 5 18.11 -6.48 23.84
C PRO A 5 16.67 -6.39 23.31
N ARG A 6 15.94 -5.36 23.73
CA ARG A 6 14.66 -4.95 23.14
C ARG A 6 14.90 -4.32 21.77
N ARG A 7 13.89 -4.31 20.90
CA ARG A 7 14.02 -3.72 19.55
C ARG A 7 14.46 -2.25 19.59
N SER A 8 13.94 -1.48 20.55
CA SER A 8 14.30 -0.08 20.76
C SER A 8 15.73 0.14 21.27
N GLU A 9 16.42 -0.92 21.71
CA GLU A 9 17.81 -0.86 22.20
C GLU A 9 18.82 -1.24 21.10
N VAL A 10 18.36 -1.62 19.91
CA VAL A 10 19.22 -1.95 18.77
C VAL A 10 19.71 -0.65 18.12
N PRO A 11 21.04 -0.45 17.93
CA PRO A 11 21.57 0.71 17.22
C PRO A 11 20.99 0.86 15.81
N ALA A 12 20.66 2.08 15.40
CA ALA A 12 19.99 2.36 14.12
C ALA A 12 20.75 1.85 12.89
N HIS A 13 22.09 1.89 12.90
CA HIS A 13 22.91 1.36 11.80
C HIS A 13 22.86 -0.17 11.63
N LEU A 14 22.28 -0.88 12.61
CA LEU A 14 21.98 -2.32 12.54
C LEU A 14 20.51 -2.59 12.24
N THR A 15 19.73 -1.54 11.97
CA THR A 15 18.33 -1.64 11.54
C THR A 15 18.21 -1.35 10.05
N TRP A 16 17.14 -1.82 9.43
CA TRP A 16 16.81 -1.44 8.06
C TRP A 16 16.49 0.06 8.01
N ASN A 17 16.96 0.73 6.96
CA ASN A 17 16.62 2.12 6.70
C ASN A 17 15.21 2.20 6.10
N LEU A 18 14.23 2.62 6.90
CA LEU A 18 12.85 2.77 6.41
C LEU A 18 12.62 4.12 5.74
N ASP A 19 13.55 5.06 5.89
CA ASP A 19 13.47 6.40 5.29
C ASP A 19 13.49 6.34 3.75
N ASP A 20 14.02 5.26 3.18
CA ASP A 20 13.99 4.98 1.73
C ASP A 20 12.57 4.67 1.21
N LEU A 21 11.66 4.22 2.09
CA LEU A 21 10.26 3.96 1.80
C LEU A 21 9.40 5.17 2.17
N PHE A 22 9.48 5.60 3.43
CA PHE A 22 8.76 6.75 3.95
C PHE A 22 9.64 7.53 4.92
N PRO A 23 9.73 8.86 4.81
CA PRO A 23 10.59 9.67 5.66
C PRO A 23 10.09 9.79 7.12
N SER A 24 8.85 9.41 7.39
CA SER A 24 8.27 9.38 8.73
C SER A 24 7.05 8.46 8.80
N GLU A 25 6.64 8.12 10.02
CA GLU A 25 5.41 7.36 10.27
C GLU A 25 4.17 8.12 9.75
N GLU A 26 4.11 9.44 9.93
CA GLU A 26 3.00 10.26 9.41
C GLU A 26 2.98 10.31 7.87
N ALA A 27 4.14 10.22 7.22
CA ALA A 27 4.21 10.12 5.76
C ALA A 27 3.66 8.76 5.28
N TRP A 28 3.96 7.68 5.99
CA TRP A 28 3.40 6.36 5.74
C TRP A 28 1.88 6.33 5.98
N GLU A 29 1.40 6.89 7.09
CA GLU A 29 -0.04 6.96 7.38
C GLU A 29 -0.82 7.73 6.30
N ARG A 30 -0.27 8.85 5.81
CA ARG A 30 -0.85 9.58 4.67
C ARG A 30 -0.87 8.74 3.40
N GLY A 31 0.22 8.05 3.08
CA GLY A 31 0.28 7.14 1.93
C GLY A 31 -0.78 6.03 2.02
N MET A 32 -0.96 5.45 3.20
CA MET A 32 -2.01 4.46 3.46
C MET A 32 -3.41 5.03 3.29
N ALA A 33 -3.67 6.24 3.77
CA ALA A 33 -4.96 6.92 3.58
C ALA A 33 -5.24 7.18 2.10
N GLU A 34 -4.23 7.61 1.33
CA GLU A 34 -4.36 7.80 -0.11
C GLU A 34 -4.75 6.50 -0.82
N VAL A 35 -4.19 5.34 -0.44
CA VAL A 35 -4.57 4.04 -1.05
C VAL A 35 -6.05 3.72 -0.84
N VAL A 36 -6.60 4.04 0.34
CA VAL A 36 -8.03 3.83 0.64
C VAL A 36 -8.92 4.64 -0.31
N ASP A 37 -8.50 5.85 -0.66
CA ASP A 37 -9.24 6.73 -1.59
C ASP A 37 -9.27 6.20 -3.04
N TYR A 38 -8.44 5.22 -3.39
CA TYR A 38 -8.47 4.57 -4.70
C TYR A 38 -9.45 3.39 -4.77
N ILE A 39 -9.90 2.85 -3.63
CA ILE A 39 -10.86 1.72 -3.60
C ILE A 39 -12.14 2.02 -4.41
N PRO A 40 -12.75 3.23 -4.33
CA PRO A 40 -13.92 3.57 -5.15
C PRO A 40 -13.70 3.45 -6.66
N LYS A 41 -12.47 3.65 -7.14
CA LYS A 41 -12.13 3.51 -8.57
C LYS A 41 -12.28 2.08 -9.08
N VAL A 42 -12.15 1.09 -8.22
CA VAL A 42 -12.38 -0.32 -8.55
C VAL A 42 -13.83 -0.71 -8.27
N THR A 43 -14.39 -0.30 -7.14
CA THR A 43 -15.73 -0.76 -6.72
C THR A 43 -16.86 -0.22 -7.58
N GLN A 44 -16.66 0.88 -8.31
CA GLN A 44 -17.62 1.40 -9.30
C GLN A 44 -17.97 0.41 -10.43
N TYR A 45 -17.17 -0.64 -10.65
CA TYR A 45 -17.43 -1.68 -11.66
C TYR A 45 -18.26 -2.86 -11.13
N LYS A 46 -18.62 -2.88 -9.84
CA LYS A 46 -19.42 -3.95 -9.24
C LYS A 46 -20.76 -4.11 -9.96
N GLY A 47 -21.04 -5.32 -10.44
CA GLY A 47 -22.26 -5.64 -11.20
C GLY A 47 -22.23 -5.24 -12.68
N ARG A 48 -21.14 -4.61 -13.15
CA ARG A 48 -21.02 -4.06 -14.51
C ARG A 48 -20.05 -4.82 -15.41
N LEU A 49 -19.34 -5.81 -14.88
CA LEU A 49 -18.32 -6.57 -15.63
C LEU A 49 -18.86 -7.28 -16.88
N GLY A 50 -20.17 -7.57 -16.93
CA GLY A 50 -20.85 -8.16 -18.08
C GLY A 50 -21.24 -7.17 -19.20
N GLU A 51 -21.07 -5.86 -19.00
CA GLU A 51 -21.42 -4.83 -20.00
C GLU A 51 -20.55 -4.90 -21.27
N GLY A 52 -19.40 -5.59 -21.19
CA GLY A 52 -18.55 -5.89 -22.34
C GLY A 52 -17.05 -5.89 -22.02
N PRO A 53 -16.20 -6.30 -22.97
CA PRO A 53 -14.76 -6.47 -22.76
C PRO A 53 -14.06 -5.16 -22.36
N LYS A 54 -14.56 -4.00 -22.82
CA LYS A 54 -14.01 -2.69 -22.45
C LYS A 54 -14.20 -2.39 -20.96
N VAL A 55 -15.36 -2.71 -20.39
CA VAL A 55 -15.65 -2.46 -18.96
C VAL A 55 -14.82 -3.40 -18.08
N LEU A 56 -14.64 -4.64 -18.51
CA LEU A 56 -13.75 -5.59 -17.84
C LEU A 56 -12.29 -5.11 -17.83
N LEU A 57 -11.76 -4.68 -18.98
CA LEU A 57 -10.39 -4.16 -19.09
C LEU A 57 -10.18 -2.97 -18.15
N GLN A 58 -11.09 -2.00 -18.17
CA GLN A 58 -10.99 -0.83 -17.29
C GLN A 58 -10.99 -1.21 -15.80
N CYS A 59 -11.81 -2.19 -15.40
CA CYS A 59 -11.80 -2.67 -14.02
C CYS A 59 -10.46 -3.31 -13.64
N ILE A 60 -9.84 -4.06 -14.56
CA ILE A 60 -8.54 -4.71 -14.33
C ILE A 60 -7.45 -3.64 -14.21
N GLU A 61 -7.41 -2.66 -15.11
CA GLU A 61 -6.42 -1.56 -15.06
C GLU A 61 -6.51 -0.76 -13.76
N GLU A 62 -7.72 -0.43 -13.29
CA GLU A 62 -7.90 0.26 -12.00
C GLU A 62 -7.51 -0.62 -10.80
N LEU A 63 -7.76 -1.93 -10.88
CA LEU A 63 -7.32 -2.88 -9.85
C LEU A 63 -5.79 -2.98 -9.79
N GLU A 64 -5.12 -3.09 -10.93
CA GLU A 64 -3.66 -3.12 -11.00
C GLU A 64 -3.04 -1.82 -10.48
N ASN A 65 -3.62 -0.68 -10.82
CA ASN A 65 -3.20 0.62 -10.29
C ASN A 65 -3.34 0.70 -8.76
N LEU A 66 -4.44 0.17 -8.20
CA LEU A 66 -4.62 0.08 -6.75
C LEU A 66 -3.57 -0.83 -6.10
N GLN A 67 -3.30 -2.00 -6.70
CA GLN A 67 -2.29 -2.94 -6.20
C GLN A 67 -0.88 -2.35 -6.24
N LEU A 68 -0.51 -1.67 -7.32
CA LEU A 68 0.78 -0.99 -7.45
C LEU A 68 0.95 0.10 -6.39
N LYS A 69 -0.12 0.85 -6.08
CA LYS A 69 -0.11 1.86 -5.02
C LYS A 69 -0.02 1.27 -3.63
N PHE A 70 -0.64 0.12 -3.39
CA PHE A 70 -0.58 -0.56 -2.10
C PHE A 70 0.79 -1.23 -1.85
N MET A 71 1.46 -1.71 -2.90
CA MET A 71 2.76 -2.38 -2.79
C MET A 71 3.96 -1.42 -2.83
N ARG A 72 3.74 -0.15 -3.14
CA ARG A 72 4.77 0.88 -3.22
C ARG A 72 4.90 1.60 -1.89
#